data_AF-A0A9N9SVB6-F1
#
_entry.id   AF-A0A9N9SVB6-F1
#
_cell.length_a   1.000
_cell.length_b   1.000
_cell.length_c   1.000
_cell.angle_alpha   90.00
_cell.angle_beta   90.00
_cell.angle_gamma   90.00
#
_symmetry.space_group_name_H-M   'P 1'
#
loop_
_entity.id
_entity.type
_entity.pdbx_description
1 polymer ?
#
loop_
_entity_poly.entity_id
_entity_poly.type
_entity_poly.pdbx_seq_one_letter_code
_entity_poly.pdbx_strand_id
1 'polypeptide(L)'
;MFEPKFAAARTKTEAIVKIVLAEGAQSQLEIDLRKANFVSITIDSSNHREIKVVLLMVRYFDGENGVQVKLLQLRDLPGEISDHLLKDYVVNVLNHHNLLQKFIEIYSAN
;
A
#
# COMPACT_ATOMS: atom_id res chain seq x y z
N MET A 1 -7.14 0.32 34.93
CA MET A 1 -8.53 -0.18 34.99
C MET A 1 -8.71 -1.15 33.83
N PHE A 2 -8.71 -2.47 34.10
CA PHE A 2 -8.98 -3.50 33.10
C PHE A 2 -10.47 -3.85 33.22
N GLU A 3 -11.25 -3.62 32.16
CA GLU A 3 -12.65 -4.03 32.10
C GLU A 3 -12.75 -5.36 31.31
N PRO A 4 -13.08 -6.50 31.98
CA PRO A 4 -13.10 -7.82 31.35
C PRO A 4 -14.01 -7.93 30.11
N LYS A 5 -15.11 -7.16 30.09
CA LYS A 5 -16.05 -7.09 28.94
C LYS A 5 -15.41 -6.58 27.64
N PHE A 6 -14.29 -5.85 27.73
CA PHE A 6 -13.53 -5.35 26.59
C PHE A 6 -12.18 -6.04 26.39
N ALA A 7 -11.89 -7.10 27.15
CA ALA A 7 -10.63 -7.84 27.02
C ALA A 7 -10.39 -8.35 25.59
N ALA A 8 -11.46 -8.71 24.87
CA ALA A 8 -11.41 -9.15 23.48
C ALA A 8 -11.59 -8.02 22.44
N ALA A 9 -11.86 -6.77 22.87
CA ALA A 9 -12.19 -5.67 21.96
C ALA A 9 -11.06 -5.41 20.97
N ARG A 10 -9.80 -5.40 21.44
CA ARG A 10 -8.62 -5.22 20.58
C ARG A 10 -8.56 -6.25 19.46
N THR A 11 -8.69 -7.54 19.77
CA THR A 11 -8.64 -8.62 18.78
C THR A 11 -9.80 -8.55 17.80
N LYS A 12 -11.00 -8.21 18.29
CA LYS A 12 -12.19 -8.02 17.44
C LYS A 12 -12.00 -6.84 16.49
N THR A 13 -11.50 -5.70 16.97
CA THR A 13 -11.20 -4.52 16.13
C THR A 13 -10.12 -4.84 15.11
N GLU A 14 -9.04 -5.51 15.50
CA GLU A 14 -7.97 -5.92 14.59
C GLU A 14 -8.50 -6.83 13.48
N ALA A 15 -9.35 -7.80 13.82
CA ALA A 15 -10.00 -8.67 12.84
C ALA A 15 -10.89 -7.89 11.87
N ILE A 16 -11.69 -6.93 12.36
CA ILE A 16 -12.53 -6.07 11.50
C ILE A 16 -11.66 -5.26 10.54
N VAL A 17 -10.58 -4.66 11.03
CA VAL A 17 -9.68 -3.87 10.19
C VAL A 17 -9.03 -4.74 9.12
N LYS A 18 -8.48 -5.90 9.49
CA LYS A 18 -7.74 -6.77 8.57
C LYS A 18 -8.64 -7.49 7.56
N ILE A 19 -9.77 -8.03 8.00
CA ILE A 19 -10.60 -8.90 7.18
C ILE A 19 -11.66 -8.11 6.43
N VAL A 20 -12.20 -7.03 7.00
CA VAL A 20 -13.30 -6.28 6.37
C VAL A 20 -12.78 -5.04 5.66
N LEU A 21 -12.11 -4.15 6.40
CA LEU A 21 -11.73 -2.84 5.86
C LEU A 21 -10.58 -2.95 4.85
N ALA A 22 -9.54 -3.72 5.17
CA ALA A 22 -8.38 -3.87 4.28
C ALA A 22 -8.76 -4.63 3.00
N GLU A 23 -9.48 -5.76 3.11
CA GLU A 23 -9.95 -6.51 1.93
C GLU A 23 -10.89 -5.68 1.05
N GLY A 24 -11.81 -4.93 1.67
CA GLY A 24 -12.71 -4.02 0.95
C GLY A 24 -11.94 -2.92 0.21
N ALA A 25 -10.94 -2.31 0.86
CA ALA A 25 -10.10 -1.29 0.24
C ALA A 25 -9.25 -1.86 -0.92
N GLN A 26 -8.70 -3.07 -0.75
CA GLN A 26 -7.92 -3.74 -1.80
C GLN A 26 -8.80 -4.10 -3.00
N SER A 27 -9.98 -4.69 -2.76
CA SER A 27 -10.93 -5.05 -3.82
C SER A 27 -11.37 -3.84 -4.64
N GLN A 28 -11.67 -2.72 -3.95
CA GLN A 28 -12.02 -1.48 -4.62
C GLN A 28 -10.84 -0.94 -5.43
N LEU A 29 -9.63 -0.94 -4.86
CA LEU A 29 -8.44 -0.48 -5.55
C LEU A 29 -8.17 -1.30 -6.81
N GLU A 30 -8.33 -2.62 -6.78
CA GLU A 30 -8.17 -3.47 -7.96
C GLU A 30 -9.16 -3.10 -9.08
N ILE A 31 -10.42 -2.85 -8.74
CA ILE A 31 -11.43 -2.41 -9.71
C ILE A 31 -11.03 -1.08 -10.34
N ASP A 32 -10.57 -0.14 -9.52
CA ASP A 32 -10.17 1.19 -9.99
C ASP A 32 -8.94 1.11 -10.90
N LEU A 33 -7.93 0.32 -10.52
CA LEU A 33 -6.70 0.12 -11.29
C LEU A 33 -6.93 -0.62 -12.62
N ARG A 34 -7.97 -1.47 -12.71
CA ARG A 34 -8.37 -2.07 -13.99
C ARG A 34 -8.89 -1.02 -14.96
N LYS A 35 -9.65 -0.04 -14.47
CA LYS A 35 -10.21 1.06 -15.28
C LYS A 35 -9.18 2.14 -15.59
N ALA A 36 -8.21 2.36 -14.70
CA ALA A 36 -7.15 3.32 -14.92
C ALA A 36 -6.33 2.96 -16.17
N ASN A 37 -6.10 3.94 -17.04
CA ASN A 37 -5.22 3.77 -18.21
C ASN A 37 -3.76 3.86 -17.81
N PHE A 38 -3.46 4.75 -16.86
CA PHE A 38 -2.13 5.08 -16.43
C PHE A 38 -2.05 5.24 -14.93
N VAL A 39 -0.90 4.88 -14.37
CA VAL A 39 -0.62 5.00 -12.94
C VAL A 39 0.78 5.56 -12.70
N SER A 40 0.91 6.35 -11.65
CA SER A 40 2.20 6.73 -11.05
C SER A 40 2.31 6.12 -9.66
N ILE A 41 3.54 5.86 -9.24
CA ILE A 41 3.83 5.21 -7.96
C ILE A 41 4.63 6.18 -7.10
N THR A 42 4.14 6.42 -5.89
CA THR A 42 4.89 7.15 -4.87
C THR A 42 5.47 6.15 -3.89
N ILE A 43 6.77 6.23 -3.66
CA ILE A 43 7.42 5.47 -2.61
C ILE A 43 7.73 6.43 -1.47
N ASP A 44 7.35 6.04 -0.28
CA ASP A 44 7.75 6.69 0.96
C ASP A 44 8.35 5.63 1.89
N SER A 45 9.25 6.03 2.77
CA SER A 45 9.80 5.13 3.76
C SER A 45 10.14 5.83 5.06
N SER A 46 9.76 5.21 6.17
CA SER A 46 10.10 5.64 7.52
C SER A 46 11.05 4.65 8.16
N ASN A 47 12.14 5.15 8.76
CA ASN A 47 13.08 4.32 9.50
C ASN A 47 12.74 4.38 11.00
N HIS A 48 12.57 3.22 11.63
CA HIS A 48 12.50 3.08 13.08
C HIS A 48 13.48 1.99 13.54
N ARG A 49 14.64 2.42 14.05
CA ARG A 49 15.77 1.53 14.41
C ARG A 49 16.21 0.69 13.21
N GLU A 50 16.36 -0.63 13.37
CA GLU A 50 16.69 -1.55 12.29
C GLU A 50 15.52 -1.91 11.35
N ILE A 51 14.33 -1.31 11.50
CA ILE A 51 13.17 -1.55 10.64
C ILE A 51 12.92 -0.34 9.75
N LYS A 52 12.89 -0.56 8.44
CA LYS A 52 12.43 0.39 7.44
C LYS A 52 11.01 0.03 7.02
N VAL A 53 10.05 0.88 7.35
CA VAL A 53 8.67 0.74 6.88
C VAL A 53 8.58 1.39 5.52
N VAL A 54 8.26 0.61 4.47
CA VAL A 54 8.11 1.10 3.10
C VAL A 54 6.62 1.14 2.74
N LEU A 55 6.22 2.31 2.24
CA LEU A 55 4.88 2.63 1.76
C LEU A 55 4.95 2.83 0.25
N LEU A 56 4.20 2.03 -0.49
CA LEU A 56 3.90 2.28 -1.90
C LEU A 56 2.49 2.79 -2.03
N MET A 57 2.34 3.97 -2.59
CA MET A 57 1.06 4.55 -2.98
C MET A 57 0.94 4.56 -4.50
N VAL A 58 -0.28 4.34 -4.99
CA VAL A 58 -0.60 4.45 -6.40
C VAL A 58 -1.47 5.67 -6.63
N ARG A 59 -1.09 6.47 -7.62
CA ARG A 59 -1.85 7.62 -8.09
C ARG A 59 -2.37 7.33 -9.49
N TYR A 60 -3.66 7.58 -9.70
CA TYR A 60 -4.34 7.38 -10.97
C TYR A 60 -5.45 8.44 -11.16
N PHE A 61 -5.91 8.60 -12.40
CA PHE A 61 -7.03 9.47 -12.70
C PHE A 61 -8.32 8.63 -12.82
N ASP A 62 -9.32 9.01 -12.02
CA ASP A 62 -10.68 8.51 -12.10
C ASP A 62 -11.56 9.58 -12.78
N GLY A 63 -12.35 9.18 -13.78
CA GLY A 63 -13.14 10.13 -14.56
C GLY A 63 -14.25 10.83 -13.77
N GLU A 64 -14.72 10.22 -12.67
CA GLU A 64 -15.79 10.75 -11.83
C GLU A 64 -15.22 11.51 -10.64
N ASN A 65 -14.14 11.02 -10.05
CA ASN A 65 -13.58 11.50 -8.78
C ASN A 65 -12.27 12.29 -8.95
N GLY A 66 -11.76 12.43 -10.17
CA GLY A 66 -10.52 13.12 -10.47
C GLY A 66 -9.28 12.32 -10.06
N VAL A 67 -8.21 13.02 -9.67
CA VAL A 67 -6.95 12.36 -9.26
C VAL A 67 -7.13 11.67 -7.91
N GLN A 68 -6.88 10.37 -7.90
CA GLN A 68 -6.92 9.53 -6.71
C GLN A 68 -5.51 9.13 -6.30
N VAL A 69 -5.28 9.05 -4.99
CA VAL A 69 -4.06 8.50 -4.39
C VAL A 69 -4.49 7.49 -3.34
N LYS A 70 -4.06 6.24 -3.49
CA LYS A 70 -4.43 5.14 -2.58
C LYS A 70 -3.20 4.33 -2.19
N LEU A 71 -3.26 3.72 -1.01
CA LEU A 71 -2.22 2.80 -0.54
C LEU A 71 -2.24 1.53 -1.38
N LEU A 72 -1.13 1.24 -2.06
CA LEU A 72 -0.96 0.01 -2.83
C LEU A 72 -0.40 -1.10 -1.94
N GLN A 73 0.68 -0.79 -1.21
CA GLN A 73 1.34 -1.76 -0.36
C GLN A 73 2.04 -1.06 0.82
N LEU A 74 1.94 -1.68 1.99
CA LEU A 74 2.74 -1.34 3.16
C LEU A 74 3.53 -2.58 3.59
N ARG A 75 4.83 -2.43 3.85
CA ARG A 75 5.66 -3.53 4.30
C ARG A 75 6.80 -3.07 5.19
N ASP A 76 7.05 -3.87 6.23
CA ASP A 76 8.24 -3.75 7.05
C ASP A 76 9.40 -4.49 6.36
N LEU A 77 10.50 -3.78 6.23
CA LEU A 77 11.70 -4.19 5.55
C LEU A 77 12.90 -4.00 6.49
N PRO A 78 13.95 -4.83 6.40
CA PRO A 78 15.20 -4.54 7.10
C PRO A 78 15.72 -3.12 6.82
N GLY A 79 16.37 -2.49 7.81
CA GLY A 79 16.81 -1.09 7.74
C GLY A 79 17.84 -0.82 6.65
N GLU A 80 18.76 -1.76 6.44
CA GLU A 80 19.78 -1.71 5.38
C GLU A 80 19.32 -2.52 4.17
N ILE A 81 18.43 -1.94 3.37
CA ILE A 81 18.11 -2.49 2.06
C ILE A 81 18.78 -1.62 1.00
N SER A 82 19.59 -2.28 0.16
CA SER A 82 20.18 -1.63 -1.01
C SER A 82 19.10 -1.17 -1.98
N ASP A 83 19.37 -0.08 -2.70
CA ASP A 83 18.43 0.43 -3.70
C ASP A 83 18.01 -0.63 -4.73
N HIS A 84 18.86 -1.62 -5.00
CA HIS A 84 18.56 -2.75 -5.87
C HIS A 84 17.40 -3.61 -5.33
N LEU A 85 17.47 -4.00 -4.06
CA LEU A 85 16.44 -4.81 -3.42
C LEU A 85 15.11 -4.07 -3.29
N LEU A 86 15.15 -2.74 -3.07
CA LEU A 86 13.96 -1.90 -3.09
C LEU A 86 13.33 -1.85 -4.49
N LYS A 87 14.14 -1.73 -5.54
CA LYS A 87 13.68 -1.77 -6.93
C LYS A 87 13.04 -3.12 -7.27
N ASP A 88 13.69 -4.22 -6.93
CA ASP A 88 13.15 -5.56 -7.16
C ASP A 88 11.81 -5.73 -6.45
N TYR A 89 11.72 -5.27 -5.20
CA TYR A 89 10.48 -5.27 -4.44
C TYR A 89 9.38 -4.49 -5.14
N VAL A 90 9.66 -3.27 -5.59
CA VAL A 90 8.69 -2.43 -6.32
C VAL A 90 8.23 -3.12 -7.60
N VAL A 91 9.15 -3.62 -8.41
CA VAL A 91 8.83 -4.34 -9.66
C VAL A 91 7.95 -5.56 -9.39
N ASN A 92 8.23 -6.31 -8.33
CA ASN A 92 7.43 -7.46 -7.93
C ASN A 92 6.00 -7.06 -7.53
N VAL A 93 5.84 -5.95 -6.78
CA VAL A 93 4.52 -5.41 -6.43
C VAL A 93 3.76 -4.96 -7.69
N LEU A 94 4.42 -4.25 -8.61
CA LEU A 94 3.77 -3.81 -9.86
C LEU A 94 3.36 -4.97 -10.75
N ASN A 95 4.18 -6.03 -10.82
CA ASN A 95 3.83 -7.27 -11.52
C ASN A 95 2.62 -7.95 -10.88
N HIS A 96 2.60 -8.07 -9.55
CA HIS A 96 1.49 -8.70 -8.83
C HIS A 96 0.14 -8.02 -9.11
N HIS A 97 0.15 -6.69 -9.25
CA HIS A 97 -1.05 -5.91 -9.57
C HIS A 97 -1.29 -5.67 -11.07
N ASN A 98 -0.51 -6.30 -11.97
CA ASN A 98 -0.58 -6.11 -13.42
C ASN A 98 -0.43 -4.64 -13.88
N LEU A 99 0.42 -3.87 -13.19
CA LEU A 99 0.59 -2.43 -13.41
C LEU A 99 1.76 -2.07 -14.33
N LEU A 100 2.68 -2.99 -14.63
CA LEU A 100 3.89 -2.67 -15.42
C LEU A 100 3.57 -2.04 -16.79
N GLN A 101 2.48 -2.45 -17.44
CA GLN A 101 2.11 -1.93 -18.77
C GLN A 101 1.41 -0.55 -18.71
N LYS A 102 0.89 -0.18 -17.54
CA LYS A 102 0.17 1.08 -17.29
C LYS A 102 1.05 2.12 -16.58
N PHE A 103 2.24 1.69 -16.18
CA PHE A 103 3.14 2.44 -15.33
C PHE A 103 3.81 3.57 -16.11
N ILE A 104 3.79 4.79 -15.55
CA ILE A 104 4.45 5.96 -16.14
C ILE A 104 5.72 6.33 -15.37
N GLU A 105 5.63 6.47 -14.05
CA GLU A 105 6.73 7.04 -13.24
C GLU A 105 6.70 6.60 -11.77
N ILE A 106 7.88 6.56 -11.16
CA ILE A 106 8.10 6.45 -9.71
C ILE A 106 8.71 7.77 -9.22
N TYR A 107 8.18 8.30 -8.13
CA TYR A 107 8.85 9.36 -7.37
C TYR A 107 8.89 9.04 -5.88
N SER A 108 9.93 9.52 -5.21
CA SER A 108 10.07 9.43 -3.76
C SER A 108 9.38 10.63 -3.12
N ALA A 109 8.55 10.42 -2.11
CA ALA A 109 8.17 11.49 -1.19
C ALA A 109 9.37 11.70 -0.25
N ASN A 110 10.02 12.87 -0.33
CA ASN A 110 11.09 13.28 0.59
C ASN A 110 10.50 14.06 1.76
#